data_AF-A0A9X4DB57-F1
#
_entry.id   AF-A0A9X4DB57-F1
#
_cell.length_a   1.000
_cell.length_b   1.000
_cell.length_c   1.000
_cell.angle_alpha   90.00
_cell.angle_beta   90.00
_cell.angle_gamma   90.00
#
_symmetry.space_group_name_H-M   'P 1'
#
loop_
_entity.id
_entity.type
_entity.pdbx_description
1 polymer ?
#
loop_
_entity_poly.entity_id
_entity_poly.type
_entity_poly.pdbx_seq_one_letter_code
_entity_poly.pdbx_strand_id
1 'polypeptide(L)'
;MKTSGYFLDTKRFPCGRVAGVIKFMFTYAIVADVTVTSYSRRWCYSDLITTLCALEDWDYYETRPEGWHRETHSGERRSADGKVEFY
;
A
#
# COMPACT_ATOMS: atom_id res chain seq x y z
N MET A 1 -21.97 10.36 -3.61
CA MET A 1 -20.57 10.56 -4.03
C MET A 1 -19.73 10.59 -2.75
N LYS A 2 -18.99 9.51 -2.43
CA LYS A 2 -18.17 9.48 -1.20
C LYS A 2 -16.98 10.43 -1.40
N THR A 3 -16.83 11.36 -0.46
CA THR A 3 -15.83 12.44 -0.44
C THR A 3 -14.42 11.86 -0.60
N SER A 4 -13.64 12.43 -1.52
CA SER A 4 -12.19 12.17 -1.62
C SER A 4 -11.53 12.44 -0.26
N GLY A 5 -10.81 11.46 0.29
CA GLY A 5 -10.07 11.60 1.56
C GLY A 5 -10.18 10.42 2.52
N TYR A 6 -11.11 9.48 2.31
CA TYR A 6 -11.24 8.29 3.14
C TYR A 6 -10.52 7.09 2.52
N PHE A 7 -9.89 6.28 3.37
CA PHE A 7 -9.39 4.97 2.99
C PHE A 7 -10.54 4.11 2.44
N LEU A 8 -10.26 3.37 1.37
CA LEU A 8 -11.17 2.38 0.81
C LEU A 8 -11.29 1.16 1.73
N ASP A 9 -10.20 0.84 2.42
CA ASP A 9 -10.12 -0.18 3.46
C ASP A 9 -8.96 0.12 4.41
N THR A 10 -8.98 -0.44 5.61
CA THR A 10 -7.95 -0.26 6.65
C THR A 10 -7.71 -1.53 7.44
N LYS A 11 -6.45 -1.85 7.71
CA LYS A 11 -6.03 -2.95 8.59
C LYS A 11 -5.26 -2.40 9.78
N ARG A 12 -5.70 -2.75 10.99
CA ARG A 12 -4.95 -2.49 12.23
C ARG A 12 -4.21 -3.76 12.63
N PHE A 13 -2.92 -3.61 12.89
CA PHE A 13 -2.04 -4.72 13.23
C PHE A 13 -1.94 -4.91 14.75
N PRO A 14 -1.55 -6.11 15.23
CA PRO A 14 -1.38 -6.36 16.66
C PRO A 14 -0.40 -5.40 17.36
N CYS A 15 0.59 -4.87 16.64
CA CYS A 15 1.52 -3.86 17.14
C CYS A 15 0.90 -2.45 17.28
N GLY A 16 -0.40 -2.29 17.01
CA GLY A 16 -1.14 -1.04 17.13
C GLY A 16 -1.04 -0.11 15.92
N ARG A 17 -0.13 -0.39 14.97
CA ARG A 17 0.02 0.37 13.73
C ARG A 17 -1.12 0.09 12.76
N VAL A 18 -1.34 1.03 11.84
CA VAL A 18 -2.45 1.01 10.88
C VAL A 18 -1.90 1.17 9.47
N ALA A 19 -2.49 0.42 8.53
CA ALA A 19 -2.34 0.63 7.10
C ALA A 19 -3.71 0.82 6.45
N GLY A 20 -3.74 1.46 5.29
CA GLY A 20 -4.98 1.70 4.56
C GLY A 20 -4.81 1.71 3.05
N VAL A 21 -5.88 1.36 2.34
CA VAL A 21 -5.96 1.44 0.88
C VAL A 21 -6.47 2.81 0.46
N ILE A 22 -5.78 3.47 -0.45
CA ILE A 22 -6.19 4.74 -1.04
C ILE A 22 -6.14 4.68 -2.57
N LYS A 23 -7.09 5.36 -3.22
CA LYS A 23 -7.07 5.59 -4.67
C LYS A 23 -6.34 6.89 -4.99
N PHE A 24 -5.32 6.78 -5.85
CA PHE A 24 -4.70 7.91 -6.54
C PHE A 24 -5.30 8.09 -7.94
N MET A 25 -4.85 9.10 -8.68
CA MET A 25 -5.40 9.44 -10.01
C MET A 25 -5.41 8.24 -10.96
N PHE A 26 -4.40 7.37 -10.91
CA PHE A 26 -4.26 6.21 -11.82
C PHE A 26 -3.91 4.89 -11.14
N THR A 27 -3.61 4.90 -9.84
CA THR A 27 -3.15 3.71 -9.11
C THR A 27 -3.93 3.55 -7.82
N TYR A 28 -3.85 2.36 -7.26
CA TYR A 28 -4.26 2.09 -5.88
C TYR A 28 -2.99 1.89 -5.05
N ALA A 29 -3.07 2.21 -3.76
CA ALA A 29 -1.92 2.04 -2.90
C ALA A 29 -2.31 1.60 -1.50
N ILE A 30 -1.46 0.76 -0.91
CA ILE A 30 -1.41 0.59 0.53
C ILE A 30 -0.47 1.66 1.08
N VAL A 31 -0.97 2.46 2.02
CA VAL A 31 -0.15 3.36 2.83
C VAL A 31 -0.04 2.84 4.25
N ALA A 32 1.13 2.98 4.85
CA ALA A 32 1.42 2.54 6.20
C ALA A 32 2.09 3.63 7.03
N ASP A 33 2.16 3.40 8.33
CA ASP A 33 2.51 4.36 9.38
C ASP A 33 1.64 5.64 9.26
N VAL A 34 0.33 5.42 9.12
CA VAL A 34 -0.64 6.49 8.93
C VAL A 34 -0.77 7.32 10.21
N THR A 35 -0.62 8.64 10.07
CA THR A 35 -0.95 9.64 11.08
C THR A 35 -2.21 10.41 10.68
N VAL A 36 -2.64 11.37 11.50
CA VAL A 36 -3.78 12.24 11.18
C VAL A 36 -3.57 13.02 9.87
N THR A 37 -2.33 13.29 9.49
CA THR A 37 -2.00 14.18 8.36
C THR A 37 -1.04 13.59 7.34
N SER A 38 -0.51 12.38 7.56
CA SER A 38 0.54 11.81 6.72
C SER A 38 0.58 10.29 6.75
N TYR A 39 1.45 9.72 5.93
CA TYR A 39 1.90 8.33 5.94
C TYR A 39 3.40 8.33 5.58
N SER A 40 4.18 7.34 6.06
CA SER A 40 5.61 7.26 5.70
C SER A 40 5.94 6.19 4.67
N ARG A 41 5.07 5.19 4.46
CA ARG A 41 5.29 4.13 3.47
C ARG A 41 4.13 4.04 2.49
N ARG A 42 4.45 3.70 1.24
CA ARG A 42 3.47 3.59 0.16
C ARG A 42 3.91 2.57 -0.89
N TRP A 43 3.08 1.56 -1.10
CA TRP A 43 3.19 0.56 -2.16
C TRP A 43 2.08 0.74 -3.17
N CYS A 44 2.42 0.91 -4.45
CA CYS A 44 1.47 1.15 -5.53
C CYS A 44 1.14 -0.13 -6.31
N TYR A 45 -0.12 -0.22 -6.73
CA TYR A 45 -0.75 -1.34 -7.43
C TYR A 45 -1.54 -0.82 -8.63
N SER A 46 -1.68 -1.67 -9.66
CA SER A 46 -2.40 -1.34 -10.90
C SER A 46 -3.92 -1.32 -10.72
N ASP A 47 -4.44 -2.17 -9.82
CA ASP A 47 -5.87 -2.39 -9.67
C ASP A 47 -6.28 -2.53 -8.19
N LEU A 48 -7.56 -2.29 -7.94
CA LEU A 48 -8.11 -2.26 -6.59
C LEU A 48 -8.12 -3.64 -5.94
N ILE A 49 -8.44 -4.69 -6.69
CA ILE A 49 -8.65 -6.03 -6.13
C ILE A 49 -7.32 -6.58 -5.61
N THR A 50 -6.25 -6.50 -6.41
CA THR A 50 -4.91 -6.87 -5.99
C THR A 50 -4.48 -6.10 -4.74
N THR A 51 -4.83 -4.81 -4.65
CA THR A 51 -4.49 -3.98 -3.48
C THR A 51 -5.21 -4.43 -2.22
N LEU A 52 -6.48 -4.80 -2.33
CA LEU A 52 -7.28 -5.26 -1.19
C LEU A 52 -6.80 -6.63 -0.71
N CYS A 53 -6.57 -7.58 -1.62
CA CYS A 53 -6.00 -8.89 -1.28
C CYS A 53 -4.62 -8.72 -0.64
N ALA A 54 -3.76 -7.86 -1.18
CA ALA A 54 -2.44 -7.60 -0.60
C ALA A 54 -2.52 -6.98 0.81
N LEU A 55 -3.54 -6.18 1.12
CA LEU A 55 -3.75 -5.67 2.48
C LEU A 55 -4.27 -6.78 3.41
N GLU A 56 -5.21 -7.60 2.93
CA GLU A 56 -5.80 -8.71 3.66
C GLU A 56 -4.74 -9.75 4.04
N ASP A 57 -3.90 -10.16 3.09
CA ASP A 57 -2.85 -11.18 3.26
C ASP A 57 -1.63 -10.68 4.06
N TRP A 58 -1.50 -9.37 4.28
CA TRP A 58 -0.35 -8.81 4.99
C TRP A 58 -0.51 -8.91 6.50
N ASP A 59 -0.01 -9.99 7.10
CA ASP A 59 -0.23 -10.28 8.53
C ASP A 59 0.84 -9.71 9.47
N TYR A 60 2.09 -9.64 9.01
CA TYR A 60 3.22 -9.19 9.82
C TYR A 60 3.64 -7.78 9.40
N TYR A 61 3.35 -6.79 10.24
CA TYR A 61 3.62 -5.38 9.90
C TYR A 61 5.07 -5.08 9.51
N GLU A 62 6.03 -5.82 10.06
CA GLU A 62 7.45 -5.61 9.78
C GLU A 62 7.87 -6.11 8.38
N THR A 63 7.04 -6.93 7.73
CA THR A 63 7.22 -7.33 6.33
C THR A 63 6.63 -6.27 5.39
N ARG A 64 6.55 -6.60 4.10
CA ARG A 64 5.92 -5.76 3.09
C ARG A 64 4.69 -6.51 2.55
N PRO A 65 3.62 -5.79 2.18
CA PRO A 65 2.58 -6.41 1.37
C PRO A 65 3.19 -6.85 0.03
N GLU A 66 2.62 -7.87 -0.60
CA GLU A 66 3.12 -8.44 -1.86
C GLU A 66 2.34 -7.91 -3.07
N GLY A 67 2.88 -8.10 -4.28
CA GLY A 67 2.19 -7.77 -5.53
C GLY A 67 2.21 -6.29 -5.97
N TRP A 68 2.93 -5.43 -5.25
CA TRP A 68 3.13 -4.03 -5.66
C TRP A 68 4.17 -3.91 -6.78
N HIS A 69 4.04 -2.87 -7.60
CA HIS A 69 4.98 -2.56 -8.69
C HIS A 69 5.92 -1.39 -8.37
N ARG A 70 5.58 -0.55 -7.39
CA ARG A 70 6.45 0.53 -6.92
C ARG A 70 6.31 0.80 -5.42
N GLU A 71 7.43 0.84 -4.71
CA GLU A 71 7.53 1.38 -3.35
C GLU A 71 8.11 2.79 -3.42
N THR A 72 7.38 3.78 -2.90
CA THR A 72 7.78 5.18 -3.07
C THR A 72 8.95 5.58 -2.17
N HIS A 73 9.04 5.01 -0.98
CA HIS A 73 10.01 5.42 0.02
C HIS A 73 11.44 4.96 -0.32
N SER A 74 11.59 3.69 -0.71
CA SER A 74 12.86 3.12 -1.15
C SER A 74 13.20 3.45 -2.61
N GLY A 75 12.19 3.80 -3.41
CA GLY A 75 12.33 3.93 -4.87
C GLY A 75 12.25 2.59 -5.62
N GLU A 76 12.14 1.47 -4.90
CA GLU A 76 12.14 0.12 -5.46
C GLU A 76 10.97 -0.07 -6.45
N ARG A 77 11.27 -0.72 -7.58
CA ARG A 77 10.26 -1.12 -8.57
C ARG A 77 10.36 -2.61 -8.81
N ARG A 78 9.19 -3.24 -8.94
CA ARG A 78 9.08 -4.65 -9.33
C ARG A 78 8.49 -4.70 -10.72
N SER A 79 9.26 -5.29 -11.63
CA SER A 79 8.79 -5.62 -12.97
C SER A 79 7.82 -6.81 -12.89
N ALA A 80 6.96 -6.96 -13.91
CA ALA A 80 5.96 -8.03 -13.95
C ALA A 80 6.58 -9.44 -13.95
N ASP A 81 7.87 -9.56 -14.28
CA ASP A 81 8.67 -10.78 -14.23
C ASP A 81 9.33 -11.02 -12.86
N GLY A 82 8.99 -10.21 -11.84
CA GLY A 82 9.50 -10.33 -10.48
C GLY A 82 10.92 -9.78 -10.27
N LYS A 83 11.53 -9.16 -11.30
CA LYS A 83 12.83 -8.51 -11.14
C LYS A 83 12.68 -7.20 -10.36
N VAL A 84 13.58 -7.01 -9.40
CA VAL A 84 13.68 -5.78 -8.61
C VAL A 84 14.69 -4.86 -9.28
N GLU A 85 14.25 -3.68 -9.69
CA GLU A 85 15.11 -2.63 -10.25
C GLU A 85 15.23 -1.46 -9.27
N PHE A 86 16.47 -1.05 -9.02
CA PHE A 86 16.81 0.16 -8.26
C PHE A 86 17.41 1.17 -9.25
N TYR A 87 16.99 2.44 -9.17
CA TYR A 87 17.59 3.55 -9.91
C TYR A 87 18.05 4.62 -8.93
#